data_AF-A0A8B6M3I9-F1
#
_entry.id   AF-A0A8B6M3I9-F1
#
_cell.length_a   1.000
_cell.length_b   1.000
_cell.length_c   1.000
_cell.angle_alpha   90.00
_cell.angle_beta   90.00
_cell.angle_gamma   90.00
#
_symmetry.space_group_name_H-M   'P 1'
#
loop_
_entity.id
_entity.type
_entity.pdbx_description
1 polymer ?
#
loop_
_entity_poly.entity_id
_entity_poly.type
_entity_poly.pdbx_seq_one_letter_code
_entity_poly.pdbx_strand_id
1 'polypeptide(L)'
;MLFSIDEDVGERIIGWLMPDNPATTPRVIVHLDADHHVAVEAFVYRPLLKEQGLHNTGICGFVADESNCPGIGAAAKLEITDGENNVLIYRRGAGGDLIQQKFLRLETQLFRSFALDEEMLHRFQMSYRAIELLPEETTRSIFAMPFTNSIYASGRIFWRVWEPLLHDRGFKMGILLRDPFEEMAERLLILKWASTPEASSSANSLMPMLQTCTGAVRDLDLSDAAALEALLSRPSDELRTLLYNPLVYQLAAPNAFDPPPAPAVAAALDSLAEIDAVGLRDDPDSFLALVGAVLDLPRTFAPISLGSSKTVAGFANILREMGSARGLIEQDLEVYAEARRVLTPASVETV
;
A
#
# COMPACT_ATOMS: atom_id res chain seq x y z
N MET A 1 15.97 -2.80 3.08
CA MET A 1 16.65 -3.74 2.19
C MET A 1 16.72 -3.08 0.81
N LEU A 2 17.84 -3.19 0.09
CA LEU A 2 17.96 -2.67 -1.29
C LEU A 2 18.18 -3.81 -2.27
N PHE A 3 17.66 -3.73 -3.49
CA PHE A 3 17.86 -4.80 -4.47
C PHE A 3 17.70 -4.31 -5.91
N SER A 4 18.29 -5.05 -6.85
CA SER A 4 18.05 -4.88 -8.28
C SER A 4 18.39 -6.15 -9.05
N ILE A 5 17.77 -6.30 -10.22
CA ILE A 5 18.17 -7.26 -11.24
C ILE A 5 18.96 -6.51 -12.30
N ASP A 6 20.15 -7.02 -12.60
CA ASP A 6 21.04 -6.45 -13.60
C ASP A 6 20.72 -7.04 -14.98
N GLU A 7 20.45 -8.35 -15.05
CA GLU A 7 20.23 -9.07 -16.30
C GLU A 7 19.46 -10.39 -16.08
N ASP A 8 18.59 -10.74 -17.04
CA ASP A 8 18.04 -12.08 -17.23
C ASP A 8 18.18 -12.49 -18.71
N VAL A 9 18.98 -13.52 -18.99
CA VAL A 9 19.19 -14.09 -20.34
C VAL A 9 18.59 -15.49 -20.48
N GLY A 10 17.64 -15.85 -19.62
CA GLY A 10 16.93 -17.14 -19.64
C GLY A 10 17.63 -18.20 -18.79
N GLU A 11 18.82 -18.64 -19.18
CA GLU A 11 19.57 -19.66 -18.41
C GLU A 11 20.40 -19.06 -17.26
N ARG A 12 20.41 -17.73 -17.16
CA ARG A 12 21.21 -17.00 -16.17
C ARG A 12 20.52 -15.71 -15.75
N ILE A 13 20.42 -15.50 -14.44
CA ILE A 13 19.93 -14.26 -13.82
C ILE A 13 21.05 -13.68 -12.96
N ILE A 14 21.30 -12.38 -13.12
CA ILE A 14 22.28 -11.62 -12.35
C ILE A 14 21.55 -10.52 -11.60
N GLY A 15 21.82 -10.40 -10.32
CA GLY A 15 21.28 -9.33 -9.51
C GLY A 15 22.06 -9.13 -8.23
N TRP A 16 21.54 -8.26 -7.39
CA TRP A 16 22.09 -8.04 -6.07
C TRP A 16 20.98 -7.68 -5.08
N LEU A 17 21.28 -8.00 -3.82
CA LEU A 17 20.42 -7.79 -2.68
C LEU A 17 21.30 -7.27 -1.55
N MET A 18 20.88 -6.22 -0.87
CA MET A 18 21.51 -5.69 0.31
C MET A 18 20.54 -5.88 1.48
N PRO A 19 20.89 -6.74 2.45
CA PRO A 19 20.04 -7.01 3.61
C PRO A 19 20.01 -5.79 4.53
N ASP A 20 19.04 -5.76 5.45
CA ASP A 20 18.94 -4.69 6.45
C ASP A 20 20.13 -4.70 7.43
N ASN A 21 20.72 -5.88 7.68
CA ASN A 21 21.95 -6.00 8.44
C ASN A 21 23.19 -5.97 7.50
N PRO A 22 23.97 -4.88 7.45
CA PRO A 22 25.08 -4.72 6.53
C PRO A 22 26.28 -5.65 6.79
N ALA A 23 26.24 -6.46 7.86
CA ALA A 23 27.24 -7.48 8.16
C ALA A 23 26.89 -8.86 7.58
N THR A 24 25.67 -9.07 7.11
CA THR A 24 25.17 -10.38 6.68
C THR A 24 25.41 -10.59 5.19
N THR A 25 25.95 -11.76 4.82
CA THR A 25 25.96 -12.14 3.39
C THR A 25 24.55 -12.59 3.01
N PRO A 26 23.88 -11.92 2.06
CA PRO A 26 22.50 -12.21 1.74
C PRO A 26 22.37 -13.53 0.96
N ARG A 27 21.16 -14.09 0.98
CA ARG A 27 20.79 -15.22 0.14
C ARG A 27 19.44 -14.95 -0.50
N VAL A 28 19.25 -15.44 -1.71
CA VAL A 28 17.96 -15.41 -2.40
C VAL A 28 17.39 -16.81 -2.52
N ILE A 29 16.07 -16.92 -2.55
CA ILE A 29 15.37 -18.18 -2.83
C ILE A 29 14.79 -18.09 -4.22
N VAL A 30 15.21 -18.98 -5.11
CA VAL A 30 14.67 -19.13 -6.47
C VAL A 30 13.59 -20.21 -6.42
N HIS A 31 12.36 -19.81 -6.70
CA HIS A 31 11.19 -20.68 -6.80
C HIS A 31 10.99 -21.03 -8.28
N LEU A 32 11.38 -22.24 -8.69
CA LEU A 32 11.28 -22.72 -10.07
C LEU A 32 9.88 -23.31 -10.36
N ASP A 33 9.27 -23.91 -9.35
CA ASP A 33 7.88 -24.35 -9.33
C ASP A 33 7.35 -24.39 -7.88
N ALA A 34 6.18 -24.99 -7.64
CA ALA A 34 5.55 -25.04 -6.33
C ALA A 34 6.36 -25.83 -5.29
N ASP A 35 7.11 -26.85 -5.72
CA ASP A 35 7.82 -27.79 -4.85
C ASP A 35 9.35 -27.68 -5.00
N HIS A 36 9.84 -26.97 -6.02
CA HIS A 36 11.25 -26.80 -6.33
C HIS A 36 11.76 -25.40 -5.99
N HIS A 37 12.47 -25.32 -4.86
CA HIS A 37 13.05 -24.08 -4.32
C HIS A 37 14.55 -24.25 -4.13
N VAL A 38 15.34 -23.31 -4.65
CA VAL A 38 16.81 -23.33 -4.56
C VAL A 38 17.31 -22.08 -3.85
N ALA A 39 18.09 -22.26 -2.80
CA ALA A 39 18.76 -21.15 -2.12
C ALA A 39 20.10 -20.83 -2.80
N VAL A 40 20.30 -19.57 -3.18
CA VAL A 40 21.55 -19.06 -3.78
C VAL A 40 22.14 -18.00 -2.86
N GLU A 41 23.30 -18.28 -2.28
CA GLU A 41 24.05 -17.30 -1.49
C GLU A 41 24.69 -16.25 -2.40
N ALA A 42 24.76 -15.00 -1.93
CA ALA A 42 25.50 -13.97 -2.63
C ALA A 42 27.00 -14.24 -2.54
N PHE A 43 27.67 -14.21 -3.69
CA PHE A 43 29.12 -14.43 -3.79
C PHE A 43 29.81 -13.39 -4.68
N VAL A 44 29.05 -12.48 -5.31
CA VAL A 44 29.59 -11.46 -6.21
C VAL A 44 29.84 -10.16 -5.44
N TYR A 45 31.07 -9.66 -5.55
CA TYR A 45 31.48 -8.38 -4.97
C TYR A 45 30.87 -7.19 -5.73
N ARG A 46 30.30 -6.25 -4.98
CA ARG A 46 29.74 -4.97 -5.43
C ARG A 46 30.52 -3.84 -4.75
N PRO A 47 31.60 -3.33 -5.36
CA PRO A 47 32.53 -2.39 -4.72
C PRO A 47 31.86 -1.11 -4.23
N LEU A 48 30.94 -0.56 -5.02
CA LEU A 48 30.25 0.70 -4.68
C LEU A 48 29.44 0.59 -3.38
N LEU A 49 28.84 -0.57 -3.09
CA LEU A 49 28.09 -0.78 -1.83
C LEU A 49 29.02 -0.72 -0.61
N LYS A 50 30.26 -1.20 -0.75
CA LYS A 50 31.26 -1.11 0.32
C LYS A 50 31.83 0.30 0.45
N GLU A 51 32.18 0.92 -0.69
CA GLU A 51 32.78 2.26 -0.73
C GLU A 51 31.83 3.34 -0.20
N GLN A 52 30.53 3.17 -0.40
CA GLN A 52 29.48 4.06 0.15
C GLN A 52 29.10 3.71 1.60
N GLY A 53 29.74 2.69 2.21
CA GLY A 53 29.45 2.27 3.58
C GLY A 53 28.09 1.57 3.76
N LEU A 54 27.47 1.12 2.67
CA LEU A 54 26.17 0.45 2.69
C LEU A 54 26.27 -1.05 3.06
N HIS A 55 27.41 -1.68 2.83
CA HIS A 55 27.67 -3.07 3.21
C HIS A 55 29.13 -3.32 3.62
N ASN A 56 29.36 -4.12 4.67
CA ASN A 56 30.69 -4.29 5.27
C ASN A 56 31.69 -4.95 4.32
N THR A 57 31.26 -5.98 3.59
CA THR A 57 32.14 -6.77 2.71
C THR A 57 31.98 -6.42 1.23
N GLY A 58 30.89 -5.74 0.87
CA GLY A 58 30.44 -5.58 -0.53
C GLY A 58 29.97 -6.88 -1.21
N ILE A 59 29.96 -8.04 -0.54
CA ILE A 59 29.47 -9.30 -1.14
C ILE A 59 27.94 -9.33 -1.02
N CYS A 60 27.27 -8.88 -2.08
CA CYS A 60 25.81 -8.69 -2.13
C CYS A 60 25.20 -9.14 -3.46
N GLY A 61 26.03 -9.44 -4.47
CA GLY A 61 25.56 -9.88 -5.77
C GLY A 61 25.43 -11.40 -5.84
N PHE A 62 24.47 -11.86 -6.63
CA PHE A 62 24.26 -13.27 -6.94
C PHE A 62 24.24 -13.47 -8.45
N VAL A 63 24.59 -14.69 -8.86
CA VAL A 63 24.33 -15.21 -10.20
C VAL A 63 23.62 -16.54 -9.99
N ALA A 64 22.41 -16.66 -10.52
CA ALA A 64 21.69 -17.93 -10.58
C ALA A 64 21.80 -18.47 -12.02
N ASP A 65 22.32 -19.67 -12.17
CA ASP A 65 22.47 -20.37 -13.45
C ASP A 65 22.32 -21.89 -13.27
N GLU A 66 22.41 -22.67 -14.34
CA GLU A 66 22.25 -24.14 -14.28
C GLU A 66 23.25 -24.86 -13.35
N SER A 67 24.37 -24.23 -12.97
CA SER A 67 25.36 -24.85 -12.08
C SER A 67 24.95 -24.82 -10.61
N ASN A 68 24.23 -23.79 -10.18
CA ASN A 68 23.82 -23.59 -8.79
C ASN A 68 22.30 -23.54 -8.59
N CYS A 69 21.54 -23.44 -9.68
CA CYS A 69 20.09 -23.47 -9.73
C CYS A 69 19.62 -24.29 -10.95
N PRO A 70 19.76 -25.64 -10.90
CA PRO A 70 19.41 -26.50 -12.03
C PRO A 70 17.92 -26.38 -12.40
N GLY A 71 17.64 -26.20 -13.69
CA GLY A 71 16.29 -26.02 -14.23
C GLY A 71 15.87 -24.56 -14.39
N ILE A 72 16.72 -23.59 -14.04
CA ILE A 72 16.45 -22.15 -14.19
C ILE A 72 16.14 -21.76 -15.63
N GLY A 73 16.81 -22.35 -16.63
CA GLY A 73 16.55 -22.08 -18.05
C GLY A 73 15.21 -22.63 -18.53
N ALA A 74 14.81 -23.78 -18.00
CA ALA A 74 13.56 -24.45 -18.37
C ALA A 74 12.33 -23.89 -17.66
N ALA A 75 12.52 -23.19 -16.54
CA ALA A 75 11.44 -22.59 -15.76
C ALA A 75 10.80 -21.41 -16.52
N ALA A 76 9.65 -21.69 -17.15
CA ALA A 76 8.86 -20.68 -17.87
C ALA A 76 8.29 -19.61 -16.93
N LYS A 77 8.02 -19.99 -15.67
CA LYS A 77 7.66 -19.09 -14.58
C LYS A 77 8.62 -19.35 -13.44
N LEU A 78 9.21 -18.29 -12.89
CA LEU A 78 9.98 -18.40 -11.66
C LEU A 78 9.86 -17.12 -10.85
N GLU A 79 10.12 -17.24 -9.55
CA GLU A 79 10.21 -16.11 -8.62
C GLU A 79 11.55 -16.14 -7.89
N ILE A 80 12.09 -14.97 -7.59
CA ILE A 80 13.23 -14.81 -6.70
C ILE A 80 12.76 -13.96 -5.54
N THR A 81 12.90 -14.47 -4.32
CA THR A 81 12.58 -13.76 -3.08
C THR A 81 13.82 -13.60 -2.21
N ASP A 82 13.79 -12.62 -1.32
CA ASP A 82 14.76 -12.53 -0.23
C ASP A 82 14.59 -13.73 0.72
N GLY A 83 15.69 -14.40 1.07
CA GLY A 83 15.67 -15.57 1.93
C GLY A 83 15.51 -15.30 3.42
N GLU A 84 15.37 -14.05 3.85
CA GLU A 84 15.05 -13.66 5.23
C GLU A 84 13.58 -13.25 5.38
N ASN A 85 13.10 -12.32 4.55
CA ASN A 85 11.76 -11.74 4.70
C ASN A 85 10.76 -12.09 3.58
N ASN A 86 11.15 -12.92 2.61
CA ASN A 86 10.34 -13.34 1.45
C ASN A 86 9.84 -12.20 0.56
N VAL A 87 10.46 -11.02 0.60
CA VAL A 87 10.12 -9.94 -0.35
C VAL A 87 10.47 -10.38 -1.76
N LEU A 88 9.53 -10.20 -2.70
CA LEU A 88 9.72 -10.50 -4.11
C LEU A 88 10.77 -9.56 -4.73
N ILE A 89 11.86 -10.13 -5.23
CA ILE A 89 12.97 -9.44 -5.90
C ILE A 89 12.76 -9.48 -7.41
N TYR A 90 12.33 -10.63 -7.94
CA TYR A 90 12.14 -10.84 -9.37
C TYR A 90 11.06 -11.87 -9.67
N ARG A 91 10.37 -11.72 -10.80
CA ARG A 91 9.49 -12.74 -11.36
C ARG A 91 9.71 -12.83 -12.86
N ARG A 92 10.03 -14.02 -13.35
CA ARG A 92 10.00 -14.33 -14.78
C ARG A 92 8.63 -14.87 -15.16
N GLY A 93 8.10 -14.43 -16.30
CA GLY A 93 6.96 -15.08 -16.92
C GLY A 93 5.73 -15.19 -16.02
N ALA A 94 5.17 -14.06 -15.57
CA ALA A 94 3.91 -14.07 -14.80
C ALA A 94 2.72 -14.72 -15.57
N GLY A 95 2.83 -14.81 -16.90
CA GLY A 95 1.83 -15.40 -17.81
C GLY A 95 0.85 -14.34 -18.34
N GLY A 96 0.19 -14.64 -19.47
CA GLY A 96 -0.81 -13.74 -20.08
C GLY A 96 -0.25 -12.45 -20.68
N ASP A 97 -1.17 -11.57 -21.12
CA ASP A 97 -0.86 -10.20 -21.56
C ASP A 97 -0.62 -9.31 -20.34
N LEU A 98 0.64 -9.18 -19.93
CA LEU A 98 1.03 -8.34 -18.81
C LEU A 98 0.93 -6.86 -19.16
N ILE A 99 0.41 -6.06 -18.22
CA ILE A 99 0.34 -4.60 -18.31
C ILE A 99 1.76 -4.05 -18.21
N GLN A 100 2.26 -3.44 -19.29
CA GLN A 100 3.62 -2.86 -19.37
C GLN A 100 3.68 -1.43 -18.82
N GLN A 101 3.03 -1.21 -17.67
CA GLN A 101 2.99 0.07 -16.97
C GLN A 101 3.15 -0.14 -15.46
N LYS A 102 3.48 0.95 -14.76
CA LYS A 102 3.62 0.97 -13.31
C LYS A 102 2.39 1.63 -12.71
N PHE A 103 1.72 0.96 -11.77
CA PHE A 103 0.50 1.46 -11.13
C PHE A 103 0.61 1.35 -9.61
N LEU A 104 0.37 2.47 -8.92
CA LEU A 104 0.25 2.53 -7.48
C LEU A 104 -1.21 2.80 -7.10
N ARG A 105 -1.82 1.88 -6.35
CA ARG A 105 -3.08 2.12 -5.67
C ARG A 105 -2.81 2.65 -4.25
N LEU A 106 -3.05 3.94 -4.04
CA LEU A 106 -3.00 4.54 -2.71
C LEU A 106 -4.19 4.04 -1.89
N GLU A 107 -3.92 3.22 -0.89
CA GLU A 107 -4.94 2.71 0.02
C GLU A 107 -5.21 3.75 1.11
N THR A 108 -6.47 3.94 1.48
CA THR A 108 -6.90 4.88 2.53
C THR A 108 -7.40 4.15 3.78
N GLN A 109 -7.74 2.88 3.63
CA GLN A 109 -8.36 2.03 4.66
C GLN A 109 -7.33 1.24 5.46
N LEU A 110 -7.62 1.00 6.74
CA LEU A 110 -6.79 0.13 7.57
C LEU A 110 -6.84 -1.33 7.11
N PHE A 111 -8.04 -1.83 6.80
CA PHE A 111 -8.21 -3.13 6.19
C PHE A 111 -8.40 -2.99 4.68
N ARG A 112 -7.42 -3.53 3.95
CA ARG A 112 -7.32 -3.46 2.49
C ARG A 112 -8.48 -4.14 1.81
N SER A 113 -8.89 -3.59 0.67
CA SER A 113 -9.82 -4.27 -0.23
C SER A 113 -9.11 -5.36 -1.03
N PHE A 114 -9.16 -6.60 -0.52
CA PHE A 114 -8.57 -7.77 -1.18
C PHE A 114 -9.06 -7.97 -2.61
N ALA A 115 -10.35 -7.68 -2.87
CA ALA A 115 -10.94 -7.87 -4.19
C ALA A 115 -10.29 -7.01 -5.29
N LEU A 116 -9.88 -5.76 -4.99
CA LEU A 116 -9.17 -4.91 -5.94
C LEU A 116 -7.77 -5.43 -6.22
N ASP A 117 -7.09 -5.93 -5.19
CA ASP A 117 -5.75 -6.49 -5.36
C ASP A 117 -5.80 -7.74 -6.26
N GLU A 118 -6.70 -8.67 -6.00
CA GLU A 118 -6.82 -9.91 -6.79
C GLU A 118 -7.02 -9.65 -8.29
N GLU A 119 -7.76 -8.60 -8.65
CA GLU A 119 -7.96 -8.22 -10.05
C GLU A 119 -6.69 -7.70 -10.72
N MET A 120 -5.77 -7.11 -9.94
CA MET A 120 -4.54 -6.47 -10.44
C MET A 120 -3.32 -7.38 -10.36
N LEU A 121 -3.17 -8.18 -9.29
CA LEU A 121 -1.95 -8.89 -8.93
C LEU A 121 -1.35 -9.76 -10.05
N HIS A 122 -2.22 -10.40 -10.84
CA HIS A 122 -1.83 -11.33 -11.89
C HIS A 122 -1.61 -10.67 -13.26
N ARG A 123 -1.91 -9.37 -13.38
CA ARG A 123 -1.77 -8.61 -14.63
C ARG A 123 -0.44 -7.88 -14.75
N PHE A 124 0.35 -7.84 -13.68
CA PHE A 124 1.67 -7.22 -13.65
C PHE A 124 2.76 -8.25 -13.38
N GLN A 125 3.96 -8.01 -13.90
CA GLN A 125 5.12 -8.87 -13.65
C GLN A 125 5.46 -8.85 -12.15
N MET A 126 5.57 -7.65 -11.58
CA MET A 126 5.90 -7.44 -10.18
C MET A 126 4.70 -6.86 -9.46
N SER A 127 4.34 -7.44 -8.32
CA SER A 127 3.15 -7.04 -7.58
C SER A 127 3.43 -7.00 -6.08
N TYR A 128 3.19 -5.85 -5.47
CA TYR A 128 3.46 -5.58 -4.05
C TYR A 128 2.20 -5.09 -3.34
N ARG A 129 1.85 -5.71 -2.21
CA ARG A 129 0.69 -5.33 -1.39
C ARG A 129 1.13 -4.92 0.00
N ALA A 130 0.39 -3.99 0.60
CA ALA A 130 0.74 -3.37 1.87
C ALA A 130 2.19 -2.92 1.93
N ILE A 131 2.58 -2.06 0.99
CA ILE A 131 3.91 -1.45 1.00
C ILE A 131 4.19 -0.66 2.28
N GLU A 132 3.17 -0.30 3.07
CA GLU A 132 3.35 0.31 4.40
C GLU A 132 3.96 -0.61 5.45
N LEU A 133 3.95 -1.93 5.22
CA LEU A 133 4.57 -2.92 6.10
C LEU A 133 6.04 -3.17 5.74
N LEU A 134 6.49 -2.63 4.61
CA LEU A 134 7.87 -2.74 4.17
C LEU A 134 8.69 -1.57 4.73
N PRO A 135 9.97 -1.80 5.06
CA PRO A 135 10.89 -0.71 5.37
C PRO A 135 10.96 0.30 4.21
N GLU A 136 11.19 1.57 4.53
CA GLU A 136 11.22 2.66 3.55
C GLU A 136 12.20 2.38 2.39
N GLU A 137 13.40 1.91 2.69
CA GLU A 137 14.41 1.57 1.69
C GLU A 137 13.96 0.44 0.73
N THR A 138 13.17 -0.51 1.24
CA THR A 138 12.60 -1.59 0.44
C THR A 138 11.53 -1.03 -0.50
N THR A 139 10.63 -0.17 0.00
CA THR A 139 9.62 0.53 -0.82
C THR A 139 10.27 1.41 -1.88
N ARG A 140 11.36 2.09 -1.54
CA ARG A 140 12.16 2.90 -2.48
C ARG A 140 12.76 2.03 -3.59
N SER A 141 13.28 0.85 -3.26
CA SER A 141 13.80 -0.10 -4.25
C SER A 141 12.72 -0.61 -5.20
N ILE A 142 11.52 -0.87 -4.67
CA ILE A 142 10.35 -1.28 -5.48
C ILE A 142 9.99 -0.18 -6.51
N PHE A 143 9.92 1.08 -6.08
CA PHE A 143 9.56 2.18 -6.97
C PHE A 143 10.68 2.56 -7.95
N ALA A 144 11.94 2.47 -7.53
CA ALA A 144 13.10 2.81 -8.36
C ALA A 144 13.52 1.68 -9.33
N MET A 145 12.81 0.56 -9.33
CA MET A 145 13.15 -0.65 -10.09
C MET A 145 13.31 -0.36 -11.60
N PRO A 146 14.50 -0.62 -12.19
CA PRO A 146 14.79 -0.26 -13.57
C PRO A 146 14.49 -1.38 -14.58
N PHE A 147 14.50 -2.65 -14.16
CA PHE A 147 14.50 -3.78 -15.11
C PHE A 147 13.12 -4.06 -15.73
N THR A 148 12.04 -3.58 -15.12
CA THR A 148 10.68 -3.80 -15.62
C THR A 148 9.84 -2.54 -15.53
N ASN A 149 8.95 -2.41 -16.51
CA ASN A 149 7.90 -1.41 -16.52
C ASN A 149 6.56 -1.98 -16.06
N SER A 150 6.47 -3.24 -15.64
CA SER A 150 5.22 -3.90 -15.24
C SER A 150 5.18 -4.10 -13.72
N ILE A 151 4.73 -3.07 -13.00
CA ILE A 151 4.71 -3.05 -11.53
C ILE A 151 3.34 -2.62 -11.01
N TYR A 152 2.73 -3.46 -10.17
CA TYR A 152 1.61 -3.06 -9.32
C TYR A 152 2.09 -2.90 -7.88
N ALA A 153 1.72 -1.79 -7.25
CA ALA A 153 1.91 -1.57 -5.84
C ALA A 153 0.60 -1.11 -5.19
N SER A 154 0.36 -1.51 -3.94
CA SER A 154 -0.75 -0.99 -3.14
C SER A 154 -0.35 -0.86 -1.68
N GLY A 155 -0.84 0.20 -1.04
CA GLY A 155 -0.67 0.41 0.39
C GLY A 155 -0.84 1.85 0.82
N ARG A 156 -0.63 2.06 2.11
CA ARG A 156 -0.80 3.36 2.78
C ARG A 156 0.53 4.08 2.93
N ILE A 157 0.77 5.06 2.08
CA ILE A 157 1.95 5.91 2.15
C ILE A 157 1.54 7.38 2.24
N PHE A 158 2.42 8.23 2.77
CA PHE A 158 2.26 9.67 2.71
C PHE A 158 2.59 10.14 1.28
N TRP A 159 1.60 10.65 0.56
CA TRP A 159 1.70 10.98 -0.87
C TRP A 159 2.90 11.87 -1.16
N ARG A 160 3.05 12.99 -0.43
CA ARG A 160 4.11 13.99 -0.66
C ARG A 160 5.53 13.48 -0.44
N VAL A 161 5.71 12.38 0.31
CA VAL A 161 7.03 11.74 0.47
C VAL A 161 7.46 11.03 -0.83
N TRP A 162 6.50 10.44 -1.54
CA TRP A 162 6.77 9.50 -2.63
C TRP A 162 6.45 10.05 -4.01
N GLU A 163 5.58 11.06 -4.10
CA GLU A 163 5.13 11.72 -5.33
C GLU A 163 6.28 12.04 -6.31
N PRO A 164 7.39 12.68 -5.90
CA PRO A 164 8.48 12.99 -6.83
C PRO A 164 9.13 11.74 -7.45
N LEU A 165 9.32 10.69 -6.65
CA LEU A 165 9.91 9.43 -7.12
C LEU A 165 8.94 8.67 -8.04
N LEU A 166 7.66 8.63 -7.68
CA LEU A 166 6.64 7.93 -8.46
C LEU A 166 6.49 8.55 -9.85
N HIS A 167 6.43 9.88 -9.94
CA HIS A 167 6.38 10.59 -11.21
C HIS A 167 7.65 10.39 -12.05
N ASP A 168 8.85 10.53 -11.45
CA ASP A 168 10.14 10.28 -12.12
C ASP A 168 10.21 8.86 -12.73
N ARG A 169 9.63 7.89 -12.02
CA ARG A 169 9.63 6.48 -12.43
C ARG A 169 8.46 6.07 -13.31
N GLY A 170 7.59 7.02 -13.68
CA GLY A 170 6.47 6.80 -14.59
C GLY A 170 5.33 5.96 -14.00
N PHE A 171 5.14 6.01 -12.69
CA PHE A 171 3.94 5.43 -12.07
C PHE A 171 2.70 6.21 -12.48
N LYS A 172 1.63 5.44 -12.67
CA LYS A 172 0.24 5.90 -12.66
C LYS A 172 -0.35 5.68 -11.28
N MET A 173 -1.23 6.56 -10.84
CA MET A 173 -1.76 6.55 -9.48
C MET A 173 -3.27 6.41 -9.47
N GLY A 174 -3.77 5.62 -8.53
CA GLY A 174 -5.19 5.51 -8.25
C GLY A 174 -5.49 5.62 -6.77
N ILE A 175 -6.58 6.29 -6.42
CA ILE A 175 -7.10 6.36 -5.05
C ILE A 175 -8.61 6.14 -5.05
N LEU A 176 -9.09 5.36 -4.10
CA LEU A 176 -10.51 5.13 -3.87
C LEU A 176 -10.92 5.75 -2.53
N LEU A 177 -11.72 6.81 -2.60
CA LEU A 177 -12.15 7.58 -1.45
C LEU A 177 -13.35 6.95 -0.77
N ARG A 178 -13.36 6.98 0.56
CA ARG A 178 -14.48 6.50 1.38
C ARG A 178 -15.10 7.65 2.15
N ASP A 179 -16.39 7.55 2.45
CA ASP A 179 -17.05 8.42 3.42
C ASP A 179 -16.22 8.51 4.74
N PRO A 180 -15.84 9.72 5.19
CA PRO A 180 -14.99 9.87 6.36
C PRO A 180 -15.59 9.32 7.66
N PHE A 181 -16.92 9.31 7.83
CA PHE A 181 -17.54 8.70 9.01
C PHE A 181 -17.46 7.18 8.96
N GLU A 182 -17.63 6.56 7.79
CA GLU A 182 -17.37 5.12 7.66
C GLU A 182 -15.91 4.76 7.92
N GLU A 183 -14.97 5.60 7.48
CA GLU A 183 -13.53 5.40 7.69
C GLU A 183 -13.19 5.46 9.19
N MET A 184 -13.75 6.43 9.91
CA MET A 184 -13.61 6.52 11.37
C MET A 184 -14.29 5.37 12.09
N ALA A 185 -15.50 4.97 11.67
CA ALA A 185 -16.22 3.83 12.23
C ALA A 185 -15.40 2.54 12.09
N GLU A 186 -14.82 2.29 10.91
CA GLU A 186 -13.96 1.14 10.69
C GLU A 186 -12.71 1.19 11.58
N ARG A 187 -12.00 2.32 11.67
CA ARG A 187 -10.85 2.48 12.57
C ARG A 187 -11.17 2.12 14.02
N LEU A 188 -12.29 2.62 14.54
CA LEU A 188 -12.72 2.36 15.91
C LEU A 188 -13.11 0.89 16.13
N LEU A 189 -13.82 0.28 15.17
CA LEU A 189 -14.18 -1.15 15.24
C LEU A 189 -12.95 -2.04 15.18
N ILE A 190 -11.98 -1.71 14.33
CA ILE A 190 -10.69 -2.42 14.24
C ILE A 190 -9.92 -2.26 15.54
N LEU A 191 -9.87 -1.05 16.10
CA LEU A 191 -9.18 -0.82 17.35
C LEU A 191 -9.83 -1.61 18.51
N LYS A 192 -11.17 -1.68 18.52
CA LYS A 192 -11.89 -2.51 19.49
C LYS A 192 -11.58 -3.99 19.31
N TRP A 193 -11.60 -4.49 18.08
CA TRP A 193 -11.18 -5.87 17.77
C TRP A 193 -9.74 -6.13 18.23
N ALA A 194 -8.79 -5.25 17.90
CA ALA A 194 -7.39 -5.36 18.27
C ALA A 194 -7.15 -5.32 19.79
N SER A 195 -8.08 -4.73 20.55
CA SER A 195 -8.03 -4.71 22.02
C SER A 195 -8.42 -6.05 22.67
N THR A 196 -8.99 -6.99 21.90
CA THR A 196 -9.34 -8.33 22.39
C THR A 196 -8.10 -9.21 22.55
N PRO A 197 -8.03 -10.07 23.60
CA PRO A 197 -6.88 -10.95 23.81
C PRO A 197 -6.57 -11.83 22.59
N GLU A 198 -7.61 -12.35 21.92
CA GLU A 198 -7.48 -13.28 20.79
C GLU A 198 -6.87 -12.62 19.55
N ALA A 199 -7.17 -11.35 19.32
CA ALA A 199 -6.71 -10.62 18.14
C ALA A 199 -5.37 -9.88 18.33
N SER A 200 -4.94 -9.69 19.58
CA SER A 200 -3.82 -8.82 19.93
C SER A 200 -2.51 -9.15 19.18
N SER A 201 -2.17 -10.43 19.04
CA SER A 201 -0.97 -10.87 18.33
C SER A 201 -1.04 -10.59 16.84
N SER A 202 -2.15 -10.94 16.18
CA SER A 202 -2.38 -10.68 14.75
C SER A 202 -2.43 -9.19 14.44
N ALA A 203 -3.10 -8.40 15.30
CA ALA A 203 -3.16 -6.96 15.15
C ALA A 203 -1.78 -6.31 15.28
N ASN A 204 -0.93 -6.79 16.20
CA ASN A 204 0.43 -6.28 16.36
C ASN A 204 1.30 -6.51 15.13
N SER A 205 1.19 -7.66 14.47
CA SER A 205 1.92 -7.95 13.23
C SER A 205 1.44 -7.10 12.04
N LEU A 206 0.14 -6.79 11.98
CA LEU A 206 -0.44 -6.04 10.86
C LEU A 206 -0.32 -4.53 11.05
N MET A 207 -0.41 -4.05 12.28
CA MET A 207 -0.41 -2.62 12.60
C MET A 207 0.08 -2.36 14.04
N PRO A 208 1.39 -2.24 14.26
CA PRO A 208 1.95 -1.98 15.58
C PRO A 208 1.36 -0.73 16.26
N MET A 209 1.01 0.31 15.47
CA MET A 209 0.40 1.54 15.99
C MET A 209 -0.97 1.31 16.64
N LEU A 210 -1.74 0.29 16.24
CA LEU A 210 -3.01 0.02 16.91
C LEU A 210 -2.81 -0.38 18.38
N GLN A 211 -1.70 -1.06 18.70
CA GLN A 211 -1.42 -1.53 20.06
C GLN A 211 -1.33 -0.37 21.06
N THR A 212 -0.72 0.74 20.68
CA THR A 212 -0.59 1.92 21.55
C THR A 212 -1.94 2.55 21.86
N CYS A 213 -2.92 2.37 20.98
CA CYS A 213 -4.27 2.91 21.12
C CYS A 213 -5.26 1.94 21.80
N THR A 214 -4.96 0.63 21.87
CA THR A 214 -5.93 -0.39 22.36
C THR A 214 -6.39 -0.15 23.79
N GLY A 215 -5.52 0.41 24.64
CA GLY A 215 -5.85 0.69 26.04
C GLY A 215 -7.03 1.65 26.20
N ALA A 216 -7.18 2.61 25.28
CA ALA A 216 -8.23 3.63 25.35
C ALA A 216 -9.64 3.07 25.06
N VAL A 217 -9.75 1.96 24.33
CA VAL A 217 -11.04 1.39 23.89
C VAL A 217 -11.34 0.01 24.45
N ARG A 218 -10.41 -0.58 25.22
CA ARG A 218 -10.53 -1.95 25.74
C ARG A 218 -11.83 -2.17 26.51
N ASP A 219 -12.13 -1.28 27.45
CA ASP A 219 -13.30 -1.38 28.33
C ASP A 219 -14.48 -0.52 27.84
N LEU A 220 -14.32 0.21 26.73
CA LEU A 220 -15.37 1.03 26.15
C LEU A 220 -16.44 0.18 25.47
N ASP A 221 -17.70 0.34 25.84
CA ASP A 221 -18.82 -0.15 25.05
C ASP A 221 -19.09 0.83 23.90
N LEU A 222 -18.86 0.40 22.65
CA LEU A 222 -19.09 1.25 21.47
C LEU A 222 -20.58 1.55 21.25
N SER A 223 -21.49 0.86 21.94
CA SER A 223 -22.92 1.16 21.91
C SER A 223 -23.34 2.24 22.94
N ASP A 224 -22.47 2.57 23.91
CA ASP A 224 -22.68 3.68 24.83
C ASP A 224 -22.26 5.01 24.17
N ALA A 225 -23.24 5.70 23.59
CA ALA A 225 -23.03 6.96 22.92
C ALA A 225 -22.42 8.05 23.82
N ALA A 226 -22.75 8.07 25.12
CA ALA A 226 -22.23 9.08 26.03
C ALA A 226 -20.74 8.83 26.35
N ALA A 227 -20.37 7.57 26.59
CA ALA A 227 -18.98 7.19 26.80
C ALA A 227 -18.12 7.41 25.54
N LEU A 228 -18.67 7.10 24.37
CA LEU A 228 -17.99 7.32 23.09
C LEU A 228 -17.79 8.80 22.78
N GLU A 229 -18.82 9.65 22.97
CA GLU A 229 -18.70 11.10 22.81
C GLU A 229 -17.64 11.67 23.76
N ALA A 230 -17.60 11.20 25.02
CA ALA A 230 -16.59 11.62 25.99
C ALA A 230 -15.17 11.28 25.52
N LEU A 231 -14.94 10.07 25.00
CA LEU A 231 -13.65 9.66 24.44
C LEU A 231 -13.24 10.54 23.24
N LEU A 232 -14.15 10.72 22.28
CA LEU A 232 -13.86 11.46 21.05
C LEU A 232 -13.70 12.98 21.29
N SER A 233 -14.31 13.52 22.35
CA SER A 233 -14.15 14.93 22.70
C SER A 233 -12.75 15.27 23.21
N ARG A 234 -12.05 14.28 23.79
CA ARG A 234 -10.71 14.42 24.39
C ARG A 234 -9.89 13.15 24.14
N PRO A 235 -9.55 12.85 22.87
CA PRO A 235 -8.75 11.68 22.56
C PRO A 235 -7.34 11.86 23.13
N SER A 236 -6.68 10.75 23.46
CA SER A 236 -5.24 10.78 23.72
C SER A 236 -4.48 11.19 22.45
N ASP A 237 -3.21 11.56 22.57
CA ASP A 237 -2.41 11.95 21.40
C ASP A 237 -2.25 10.79 20.40
N GLU A 238 -2.15 9.55 20.90
CA GLU A 238 -2.09 8.34 20.07
C GLU A 238 -3.40 8.12 19.32
N LEU A 239 -4.55 8.20 20.02
CA LEU A 239 -5.86 8.03 19.39
C LEU A 239 -6.14 9.17 18.40
N ARG A 240 -5.71 10.39 18.71
CA ARG A 240 -5.80 11.52 17.79
C ARG A 240 -4.99 11.26 16.51
N THR A 241 -3.79 10.68 16.62
CA THR A 241 -2.94 10.35 15.46
C THR A 241 -3.61 9.33 14.54
N LEU A 242 -4.42 8.43 15.09
CA LEU A 242 -5.18 7.44 14.32
C LEU A 242 -6.42 8.02 13.63
N LEU A 243 -7.13 8.96 14.29
CA LEU A 243 -8.47 9.40 13.87
C LEU A 243 -8.51 10.78 13.22
N TYR A 244 -7.53 11.65 13.46
CA TYR A 244 -7.60 13.05 13.07
C TYR A 244 -7.25 13.25 11.59
N ASN A 245 -8.26 13.61 10.80
CA ASN A 245 -8.18 13.86 9.35
C ASN A 245 -7.20 12.94 8.59
N PRO A 246 -7.35 11.60 8.70
CA PRO A 246 -6.41 10.65 8.12
C PRO A 246 -6.20 10.83 6.61
N LEU A 247 -7.23 11.20 5.85
CA LEU A 247 -7.11 11.40 4.40
C LEU A 247 -6.26 12.64 4.09
N VAL A 248 -6.55 13.76 4.73
CA VAL A 248 -5.78 15.01 4.55
C VAL A 248 -4.33 14.81 4.99
N TYR A 249 -4.09 14.14 6.11
CA TYR A 249 -2.72 13.79 6.53
C TYR A 249 -2.01 12.94 5.49
N GLN A 250 -2.65 11.89 4.99
CA GLN A 250 -2.05 11.02 4.00
C GLN A 250 -1.70 11.75 2.69
N LEU A 251 -2.53 12.70 2.27
CA LEU A 251 -2.37 13.41 0.99
C LEU A 251 -1.49 14.66 1.06
N ALA A 252 -1.44 15.34 2.20
CA ALA A 252 -0.82 16.66 2.30
C ALA A 252 0.33 16.74 3.32
N ALA A 253 0.45 15.81 4.26
CA ALA A 253 1.56 15.84 5.21
C ALA A 253 2.89 15.55 4.49
N PRO A 254 3.97 16.30 4.79
CA PRO A 254 5.27 16.10 4.16
C PRO A 254 5.99 14.85 4.68
N ASN A 255 5.61 14.34 5.85
CA ASN A 255 6.06 13.07 6.43
C ASN A 255 5.13 12.66 7.58
N ALA A 256 5.45 11.54 8.25
CA ALA A 256 4.64 10.98 9.33
C ALA A 256 4.61 11.82 10.63
N PHE A 257 5.54 12.76 10.80
CA PHE A 257 5.75 13.50 12.06
C PHE A 257 5.29 14.96 11.96
N ASP A 258 5.34 15.54 10.76
CA ASP A 258 4.99 16.92 10.52
C ASP A 258 3.53 17.06 10.04
N PRO A 259 2.78 18.06 10.52
CA PRO A 259 1.41 18.29 10.07
C PRO A 259 1.36 18.78 8.61
N PRO A 260 0.20 18.62 7.93
CA PRO A 260 -0.05 19.22 6.63
C PRO A 260 0.17 20.75 6.60
N PRO A 261 0.65 21.31 5.48
CA PRO A 261 0.79 22.76 5.32
C PRO A 261 -0.59 23.43 5.30
N ALA A 262 -0.67 24.66 5.84
CA ALA A 262 -1.90 25.45 5.77
C ALA A 262 -2.01 26.21 4.43
N PRO A 263 -3.19 26.24 3.77
CA PRO A 263 -4.43 25.57 4.14
C PRO A 263 -4.45 24.08 3.74
N ALA A 264 -4.66 23.18 4.72
CA ALA A 264 -4.50 21.73 4.55
C ALA A 264 -5.50 21.10 3.57
N VAL A 265 -6.75 21.56 3.57
CA VAL A 265 -7.80 21.09 2.66
C VAL A 265 -7.41 21.35 1.20
N ALA A 266 -6.92 22.56 0.90
CA ALA A 266 -6.47 22.90 -0.45
C ALA A 266 -5.28 22.04 -0.87
N ALA A 267 -4.29 21.87 0.01
CA ALA A 267 -3.13 21.02 -0.29
C ALA A 267 -3.51 19.55 -0.58
N ALA A 268 -4.51 19.02 0.12
CA ALA A 268 -5.03 17.67 -0.12
C ALA A 268 -5.82 17.58 -1.44
N LEU A 269 -6.62 18.60 -1.77
CA LEU A 269 -7.32 18.67 -3.06
C LEU A 269 -6.36 18.81 -4.24
N ASP A 270 -5.29 19.58 -4.09
CA ASP A 270 -4.21 19.69 -5.07
C ASP A 270 -3.55 18.31 -5.29
N SER A 271 -3.25 17.58 -4.21
CA SER A 271 -2.76 16.20 -4.31
C SER A 271 -3.73 15.27 -5.05
N LEU A 272 -5.04 15.39 -4.80
CA LEU A 272 -6.04 14.57 -5.52
C LEU A 272 -6.08 14.91 -7.01
N ALA A 273 -5.90 16.17 -7.39
CA ALA A 273 -5.88 16.61 -8.78
C ALA A 273 -4.65 16.09 -9.55
N GLU A 274 -3.56 15.74 -8.85
CA GLU A 274 -2.35 15.13 -9.42
C GLU A 274 -2.51 13.61 -9.66
N ILE A 275 -3.50 12.95 -9.05
CA ILE A 275 -3.71 11.50 -9.15
C ILE A 275 -4.48 11.15 -10.43
N ASP A 276 -3.98 10.20 -11.23
CA ASP A 276 -4.56 9.86 -12.54
C ASP A 276 -5.99 9.29 -12.45
N ALA A 277 -6.29 8.51 -11.41
CA ALA A 277 -7.61 7.92 -11.19
C ALA A 277 -8.11 8.15 -9.76
N VAL A 278 -9.10 9.02 -9.59
CA VAL A 278 -9.80 9.24 -8.31
C VAL A 278 -11.20 8.68 -8.40
N GLY A 279 -11.57 7.82 -7.46
CA GLY A 279 -12.88 7.20 -7.39
C GLY A 279 -13.54 7.30 -6.03
N LEU A 280 -14.82 6.94 -5.96
CA LEU A 280 -15.58 6.79 -4.73
C LEU A 280 -15.82 5.30 -4.46
N ARG A 281 -15.69 4.87 -3.20
CA ARG A 281 -15.90 3.48 -2.80
C ARG A 281 -17.30 2.97 -3.11
N ASP A 282 -18.29 3.86 -3.11
CA ASP A 282 -19.68 3.53 -3.43
C ASP A 282 -19.89 3.26 -4.93
N ASP A 283 -18.91 3.58 -5.78
CA ASP A 283 -18.91 3.33 -7.22
C ASP A 283 -17.53 2.79 -7.68
N PRO A 284 -17.18 1.56 -7.26
CA PRO A 284 -15.89 0.96 -7.58
C PRO A 284 -15.76 0.63 -9.08
N ASP A 285 -16.88 0.43 -9.77
CA ASP A 285 -16.89 0.10 -11.20
C ASP A 285 -16.47 1.30 -12.05
N SER A 286 -16.95 2.52 -11.73
CA SER A 286 -16.46 3.75 -12.37
C SER A 286 -14.97 3.99 -12.10
N PHE A 287 -14.52 3.72 -10.87
CA PHE A 287 -13.08 3.78 -10.55
C PHE A 287 -12.27 2.80 -11.42
N LEU A 288 -12.70 1.55 -11.53
CA LEU A 288 -12.03 0.55 -12.36
C LEU A 288 -12.05 0.91 -13.85
N ALA A 289 -13.12 1.52 -14.34
CA ALA A 289 -13.18 2.03 -15.71
C ALA A 289 -12.13 3.13 -15.94
N LEU A 290 -11.97 4.06 -14.99
CA LEU A 290 -10.93 5.08 -15.03
C LEU A 290 -9.52 4.47 -14.97
N VAL A 291 -9.28 3.51 -14.08
CA VAL A 291 -7.99 2.80 -14.00
C VAL A 291 -7.70 2.08 -15.32
N GLY A 292 -8.71 1.45 -15.94
CA GLY A 292 -8.55 0.79 -17.24
C GLY A 292 -8.18 1.77 -18.34
N ALA A 293 -8.76 2.97 -18.33
CA ALA A 293 -8.43 4.03 -19.27
C ALA A 293 -7.02 4.60 -19.05
N VAL A 294 -6.63 4.87 -17.80
CA VAL A 294 -5.29 5.35 -17.43
C VAL A 294 -4.20 4.34 -17.80
N LEU A 295 -4.54 3.05 -17.75
CA LEU A 295 -3.65 1.95 -18.11
C LEU A 295 -3.77 1.51 -19.57
N ASP A 296 -4.48 2.28 -20.42
CA ASP A 296 -4.70 2.00 -21.84
C ASP A 296 -5.19 0.57 -22.14
N LEU A 297 -6.02 0.00 -21.25
CA LEU A 297 -6.45 -1.39 -21.35
C LEU A 297 -7.58 -1.56 -22.37
N PRO A 298 -7.50 -2.56 -23.27
CA PRO A 298 -8.52 -2.79 -24.30
C PRO A 298 -9.82 -3.37 -23.74
N ARG A 299 -9.79 -3.89 -22.51
CA ARG A 299 -10.96 -4.44 -21.81
C ARG A 299 -11.05 -3.84 -20.43
N THR A 300 -12.26 -3.47 -20.03
CA THR A 300 -12.56 -3.06 -18.66
C THR A 300 -12.32 -4.22 -17.71
N PHE A 301 -11.96 -3.90 -16.46
CA PHE A 301 -11.91 -4.88 -15.39
C PHE A 301 -13.29 -5.52 -15.17
N ALA A 302 -13.29 -6.70 -14.55
CA ALA A 302 -14.54 -7.30 -14.11
C ALA A 302 -15.18 -6.39 -13.03
N PRO A 303 -16.53 -6.28 -12.98
CA PRO A 303 -17.19 -5.55 -11.91
C PRO A 303 -16.81 -6.13 -10.54
N ILE A 304 -16.56 -5.26 -9.57
CA ILE A 304 -16.15 -5.67 -8.22
C ILE A 304 -17.15 -5.14 -7.21
N SER A 305 -17.69 -6.03 -6.38
CA SER A 305 -18.48 -5.61 -5.23
C SER A 305 -17.57 -5.43 -4.02
N LEU A 306 -17.26 -4.18 -3.70
CA LEU A 306 -16.70 -3.82 -2.41
C LEU A 306 -17.83 -3.85 -1.38
N GLY A 307 -18.05 -5.01 -0.76
CA GLY A 307 -19.16 -5.21 0.16
C GLY A 307 -19.23 -4.11 1.23
N SER A 308 -20.37 -3.43 1.34
CA SER A 308 -20.60 -2.48 2.43
C SER A 308 -20.93 -3.24 3.71
N SER A 309 -20.11 -3.04 4.74
CA SER A 309 -20.37 -3.63 6.05
C SER A 309 -21.52 -2.87 6.70
N LYS A 310 -22.68 -3.54 6.88
CA LYS A 310 -23.83 -2.96 7.60
C LYS A 310 -23.46 -2.50 9.00
N THR A 311 -22.53 -3.18 9.66
CA THR A 311 -22.00 -2.78 10.96
C THR A 311 -21.25 -1.45 10.88
N VAL A 312 -20.38 -1.28 9.88
CA VAL A 312 -19.65 -0.02 9.69
C VAL A 312 -20.61 1.11 9.33
N ALA A 313 -21.51 0.91 8.37
CA ALA A 313 -22.48 1.91 7.97
C ALA A 313 -23.42 2.31 9.13
N GLY A 314 -23.90 1.33 9.90
CA GLY A 314 -24.72 1.56 11.08
C GLY A 314 -23.99 2.38 12.14
N PHE A 315 -22.72 2.06 12.40
CA PHE A 315 -21.92 2.80 13.37
C PHE A 315 -21.53 4.20 12.88
N ALA A 316 -21.23 4.36 11.60
CA ALA A 316 -20.98 5.66 10.96
C ALA A 316 -22.17 6.62 11.12
N ASN A 317 -23.41 6.09 11.03
CA ASN A 317 -24.62 6.90 11.27
C ASN A 317 -24.68 7.42 12.72
N ILE A 318 -24.27 6.63 13.70
CA ILE A 318 -24.20 7.07 15.11
C ILE A 318 -23.14 8.17 15.27
N LEU A 319 -21.95 7.96 14.71
CA LEU A 319 -20.85 8.94 14.75
C LEU A 319 -21.21 10.25 14.04
N ARG A 320 -22.09 10.23 13.04
CA ARG A 320 -22.49 11.44 12.29
C ARG A 320 -23.27 12.44 13.14
N GLU A 321 -24.00 11.94 14.14
CA GLU A 321 -24.77 12.76 15.09
C GLU A 321 -23.88 13.35 16.21
N MET A 322 -22.63 12.90 16.30
CA MET A 322 -21.68 13.30 17.34
C MET A 322 -20.85 14.51 16.90
N GLY A 323 -20.86 15.58 17.71
CA GLY A 323 -20.10 16.80 17.41
C GLY A 323 -18.59 16.58 17.51
N SER A 324 -18.15 15.82 18.52
CA SER A 324 -16.74 15.47 18.72
C SER A 324 -16.17 14.65 17.56
N ALA A 325 -16.92 13.64 17.10
CA ALA A 325 -16.61 12.83 15.93
C ALA A 325 -16.39 13.70 14.68
N ARG A 326 -17.33 14.60 14.37
CA ARG A 326 -17.21 15.54 13.25
C ARG A 326 -15.98 16.44 13.37
N GLY A 327 -15.68 16.95 14.57
CA GLY A 327 -14.52 17.81 14.80
C GLY A 327 -13.17 17.13 14.54
N LEU A 328 -13.09 15.79 14.66
CA LEU A 328 -11.85 15.06 14.36
C LEU A 328 -11.59 14.89 12.86
N ILE A 329 -12.63 14.92 12.04
CA ILE A 329 -12.56 14.60 10.60
C ILE A 329 -13.08 15.74 9.71
N GLU A 330 -13.18 16.96 10.24
CA GLU A 330 -13.77 18.11 9.55
C GLU A 330 -13.12 18.39 8.18
N GLN A 331 -11.80 18.32 8.12
CA GLN A 331 -11.05 18.59 6.88
C GLN A 331 -11.23 17.44 5.87
N ASP A 332 -11.26 16.19 6.34
CA ASP A 332 -11.57 15.03 5.49
C ASP A 332 -12.99 15.12 4.91
N LEU A 333 -13.96 15.63 5.68
CA LEU A 333 -15.32 15.86 5.21
C LEU A 333 -15.37 16.90 4.09
N GLU A 334 -14.61 18.00 4.21
CA GLU A 334 -14.51 19.02 3.17
C GLU A 334 -13.90 18.46 1.88
N VAL A 335 -12.75 17.76 1.99
CA VAL A 335 -12.09 17.13 0.84
C VAL A 335 -13.00 16.10 0.16
N TYR A 336 -13.63 15.22 0.95
CA TYR A 336 -14.52 14.20 0.42
C TYR A 336 -15.77 14.79 -0.25
N ALA A 337 -16.37 15.83 0.34
CA ALA A 337 -17.53 16.50 -0.24
C ALA A 337 -17.21 17.12 -1.61
N GLU A 338 -16.06 17.77 -1.73
CA GLU A 338 -15.62 18.36 -3.00
C GLU A 338 -15.29 17.29 -4.04
N ALA A 339 -14.56 16.24 -3.67
CA ALA A 339 -14.29 15.11 -4.56
C ALA A 339 -15.59 14.45 -5.05
N ARG A 340 -16.56 14.22 -4.15
CA ARG A 340 -17.85 13.65 -4.51
C ARG A 340 -18.64 14.57 -5.45
N ARG A 341 -18.63 15.89 -5.23
CA ARG A 341 -19.28 16.88 -6.09
C ARG A 341 -18.73 16.86 -7.51
N VAL A 342 -17.42 16.66 -7.67
CA VAL A 342 -16.75 16.60 -8.98
C VAL A 342 -17.00 15.25 -9.67
N LEU A 343 -16.92 14.14 -8.93
CA LEU A 343 -17.01 12.78 -9.47
C LEU A 343 -18.45 12.32 -9.73
N THR A 344 -19.43 12.88 -9.02
CA THR A 344 -20.85 12.63 -9.26
C THR A 344 -21.45 13.86 -9.96
N PRO A 345 -21.41 13.95 -11.30
CA PRO A 345 -22.04 15.08 -11.98
C PRO A 345 -23.54 15.11 -11.64
N ALA A 346 -24.05 16.31 -11.35
CA ALA A 346 -25.48 16.52 -11.15
C ALA A 346 -26.22 15.96 -12.37
N SER A 347 -27.26 15.15 -12.13
CA SER A 347 -28.19 14.70 -13.16
C SER A 347 -28.56 15.91 -14.01
N VAL A 348 -28.22 15.89 -15.29
CA VAL A 348 -28.70 16.91 -16.22
C VAL A 348 -30.22 16.77 -16.22
N GLU A 349 -30.91 17.67 -15.52
CA GLU A 349 -32.35 17.82 -15.67
C GLU A 349 -32.60 18.16 -17.13
N THR A 350 -33.00 17.15 -17.89
CA THR A 350 -33.56 17.32 -19.23
C THR A 350 -34.83 18.14 -19.08
N VAL A 351 -34.74 19.43 -19.39
CA VAL A 351 -35.88 20.32 -19.62
C VAL A 351 -36.55 19.98 -20.94
#